data_AF-E1EXJ5-F1
#
_entry.id   AF-E1EXJ5-F1
#
_cell.length_a   1.000
_cell.length_b   1.000
_cell.length_c   1.000
_cell.angle_alpha   90.00
_cell.angle_beta   90.00
_cell.angle_gamma   90.00
#
_symmetry.space_group_name_H-M   'P 1'
#
loop_
_entity.id
_entity.type
_entity.pdbx_description
1 polymer ?
#
loop_
_entity_poly.entity_id
_entity_poly.type
_entity_poly.pdbx_seq_one_letter_code
_entity_poly.pdbx_strand_id
1 'polypeptide(L)'
;MLSAEEAVLYDRQLRAFGASTQQLLSRSVVVIELRDQLFEELAKTCAILGFHTLICFGQQRNNAFDLRNLNRYCTVKVVDASSSVSTVLIEAVKYRATDTVYLLLASSSLYDDLHECVSSLGTAHSYPQPYFLSFTQEDPSMLQVSIDKKPDDSYTLSEYCEIEDMCFLADMLGYFLINILRSRADIDAEHTQQSSLHSCTLRRDGLFWKITNG
;
A
#
# COMPACT_ATOMS: atom_id res chain seq x y z
N MET A 1 10.23 19.23 -5.32
CA MET A 1 11.50 19.51 -4.61
C MET A 1 11.14 19.54 -3.13
N LEU A 2 11.85 18.78 -2.28
CA LEU A 2 11.53 18.70 -0.85
C LEU A 2 11.88 20.02 -0.14
N SER A 3 11.04 20.43 0.81
CA SER A 3 11.37 21.53 1.72
C SER A 3 12.54 21.16 2.63
N ALA A 4 13.20 22.16 3.22
CA ALA A 4 14.28 21.94 4.19
C ALA A 4 13.82 21.14 5.41
N GLU A 5 12.56 21.33 5.83
CA GLU A 5 11.99 20.60 6.96
C GLU A 5 11.68 19.14 6.62
N GLU A 6 11.19 18.85 5.41
CA GLU A 6 11.05 17.47 4.91
C GLU A 6 12.40 16.77 4.77
N ALA A 7 13.44 17.49 4.31
CA ALA A 7 14.78 16.94 4.17
C ALA A 7 15.38 16.50 5.52
N VAL A 8 15.09 17.24 6.60
CA VAL A 8 15.49 16.85 7.97
C VAL A 8 14.66 15.67 8.47
N LEU A 9 13.33 15.70 8.27
CA LEU A 9 12.45 14.63 8.71
C LEU A 9 12.81 13.28 8.08
N TYR A 10 13.13 13.29 6.78
CA TYR A 10 13.41 12.09 6.00
C TYR A 10 14.91 11.82 5.85
N ASP A 11 15.82 12.47 6.60
CA ASP A 11 17.28 12.36 6.41
C ASP A 11 17.77 10.90 6.31
N ARG A 12 17.30 10.01 7.21
CA ARG A 12 17.67 8.59 7.16
C ARG A 12 17.14 7.86 5.92
N GLN A 13 15.92 8.17 5.49
CA GLN A 13 15.30 7.60 4.29
C GLN A 13 15.98 8.14 3.02
N LEU A 14 16.35 9.43 3.00
CA LEU A 14 17.08 10.05 1.91
C LEU A 14 18.46 9.43 1.72
N ARG A 15 19.15 9.06 2.81
CA ARG A 15 20.42 8.32 2.72
C ARG A 15 20.24 6.89 2.21
N ALA A 16 19.12 6.25 2.53
CA ALA A 16 18.85 4.86 2.14
C ALA A 16 18.35 4.73 0.69
N PHE A 17 17.41 5.58 0.27
CA PHE A 17 16.69 5.46 -1.01
C PHE A 17 16.90 6.62 -1.97
N GLY A 18 17.52 7.71 -1.52
CA GLY A 18 17.75 8.91 -2.33
C GLY A 18 16.54 9.85 -2.42
N ALA A 19 16.81 11.08 -2.83
CA ALA A 19 15.80 12.14 -2.95
C ALA A 19 14.80 11.91 -4.08
N SER A 20 15.16 11.19 -5.14
CA SER A 20 14.25 10.82 -6.23
C SER A 20 13.13 9.92 -5.73
N THR A 21 13.47 8.87 -4.98
CA THR A 21 12.48 7.96 -4.37
C THR A 21 11.56 8.72 -3.42
N GLN A 22 12.10 9.62 -2.59
CA GLN A 22 11.28 10.44 -1.69
C GLN A 22 10.33 11.38 -2.44
N GLN A 23 10.71 11.87 -3.62
CA GLN A 23 9.83 12.66 -4.48
C GLN A 23 8.71 11.82 -5.13
N LEU A 24 8.97 10.54 -5.41
CA LEU A 24 7.93 9.62 -5.88
C LEU A 24 6.90 9.36 -4.77
N LEU A 25 7.37 9.13 -3.53
CA LEU A 25 6.51 8.94 -2.37
C LEU A 25 5.60 10.16 -2.13
N SER A 26 6.16 11.37 -2.20
CA SER A 26 5.38 12.61 -2.05
C SER A 26 4.45 12.94 -3.23
N ARG A 27 4.35 12.05 -4.22
CA ARG A 27 3.39 12.09 -5.34
C ARG A 27 2.62 10.77 -5.49
N SER A 28 2.44 10.08 -4.37
CA SER A 28 1.80 8.78 -4.33
C SER A 28 0.68 8.76 -3.31
N VAL A 29 -0.44 8.15 -3.71
CA VAL A 29 -1.60 7.91 -2.86
C VAL A 29 -1.71 6.41 -2.60
N VAL A 30 -1.88 6.04 -1.33
CA VAL A 30 -2.12 4.65 -0.94
C VAL A 30 -3.51 4.55 -0.32
N VAL A 31 -4.33 3.69 -0.88
CA VAL A 31 -5.63 3.29 -0.33
C VAL A 31 -5.41 2.03 0.48
N ILE A 32 -5.82 2.02 1.75
CA ILE A 32 -5.60 0.89 2.67
C ILE A 32 -6.92 0.51 3.32
N GLU A 33 -7.26 -0.77 3.23
CA GLU A 33 -8.37 -1.35 3.96
C GLU A 33 -7.99 -1.60 5.43
N LEU A 34 -8.66 -0.94 6.37
CA LEU A 34 -8.48 -1.18 7.80
C LEU A 34 -9.33 -2.39 8.23
N ARG A 35 -8.68 -3.56 8.30
CA ARG A 35 -9.31 -4.83 8.72
C ARG A 35 -8.71 -5.37 10.02
N ASP A 36 -7.40 -5.27 10.18
CA ASP A 36 -6.65 -5.77 11.34
C ASP A 36 -5.41 -4.91 11.66
N GLN A 37 -4.69 -5.29 12.71
CA GLN A 37 -3.52 -4.57 13.22
C GLN A 37 -2.38 -4.44 12.19
N LEU A 38 -2.19 -5.40 11.27
CA LEU A 38 -1.17 -5.29 10.22
C LEU A 38 -1.48 -4.11 9.30
N PHE A 39 -2.74 -3.98 8.87
CA PHE A 39 -3.16 -2.89 7.98
C PHE A 39 -3.09 -1.53 8.67
N GLU A 40 -3.34 -1.50 9.98
CA GLU A 40 -3.16 -0.29 10.76
C GLU A 40 -1.68 0.11 10.88
N GLU A 41 -0.78 -0.83 11.18
CA GLU A 41 0.67 -0.57 11.19
C GLU A 41 1.18 -0.22 9.79
N LEU A 42 0.65 -0.83 8.73
CA LEU A 42 0.99 -0.49 7.34
C LEU A 42 0.62 0.96 7.01
N ALA A 43 -0.58 1.41 7.41
CA ALA A 43 -0.99 2.80 7.23
C ALA A 43 -0.02 3.77 7.93
N LYS A 44 0.38 3.44 9.16
CA LYS A 44 1.39 4.19 9.90
C LYS A 44 2.76 4.16 9.22
N THR A 45 3.23 3.01 8.74
CA THR A 45 4.47 2.87 7.97
C THR A 45 4.43 3.73 6.71
N CYS A 46 3.35 3.70 5.92
CA CYS A 46 3.21 4.54 4.74
C CYS A 46 3.24 6.04 5.09
N ALA A 47 2.65 6.45 6.21
CA ALA A 47 2.73 7.85 6.66
C ALA A 47 4.18 8.24 7.04
N ILE A 48 4.90 7.34 7.73
CA ILE A 48 6.31 7.54 8.10
C ILE A 48 7.19 7.61 6.85
N LEU A 49 6.93 6.78 5.85
CA LEU A 49 7.65 6.79 4.56
C LEU A 49 7.40 8.09 3.76
N GLY A 50 6.32 8.80 4.04
CA GLY A 50 6.03 10.09 3.39
C GLY A 50 5.26 9.96 2.09
N PHE A 51 4.36 8.98 2.01
CA PHE A 51 3.32 8.99 0.98
C PHE A 51 2.48 10.27 1.08
N HIS A 52 2.11 10.86 -0.06
CA HIS A 52 1.40 12.14 -0.10
C HIS A 52 0.04 12.08 0.58
N THR A 53 -0.74 11.06 0.24
CA THR A 53 -2.08 10.86 0.80
C THR A 53 -2.29 9.39 1.14
N LEU A 54 -2.87 9.14 2.32
CA LEU A 54 -3.41 7.85 2.71
C LEU A 54 -4.92 7.93 2.76
N ILE A 55 -5.59 7.03 2.06
CA ILE A 55 -7.04 6.87 2.10
C ILE A 55 -7.30 5.55 2.83
N CYS A 56 -7.57 5.65 4.13
CA CYS A 56 -7.94 4.51 4.95
C CYS A 56 -9.46 4.34 4.92
N PHE A 57 -9.96 3.12 4.74
CA PHE A 57 -11.38 2.85 4.81
C PHE A 57 -11.64 1.56 5.57
N GLY A 58 -12.79 1.46 6.24
CA GLY A 58 -13.06 0.39 7.19
C GLY A 58 -12.94 0.87 8.64
N GLN A 59 -13.09 -0.06 9.58
CA GLN A 59 -13.09 0.25 11.00
C GLN A 59 -11.72 -0.06 11.61
N GLN A 60 -11.09 0.97 12.16
CA GLN A 60 -9.91 0.78 13.01
C GLN A 60 -10.33 -0.02 14.25
N ARG A 61 -9.71 -1.18 14.47
CA ARG A 61 -10.03 -2.07 15.61
C ARG A 61 -9.30 -1.63 16.88
N ASN A 62 -8.09 -1.10 16.71
CA ASN A 62 -7.25 -0.64 17.81
C ASN A 62 -6.88 0.84 17.62
N ASN A 63 -6.45 1.54 18.67
CA ASN A 63 -5.86 2.88 18.49
C ASN A 63 -4.39 2.75 18.02
N ALA A 64 -4.08 1.88 17.04
CA ALA A 64 -2.70 1.58 16.64
C ALA A 64 -1.94 2.83 16.16
N PHE A 65 -2.66 3.80 15.60
CA PHE A 65 -2.12 5.11 15.33
C PHE A 65 -3.15 6.22 15.58
N ASP A 66 -2.71 7.28 16.26
CA ASP A 66 -3.44 8.54 16.32
C ASP A 66 -3.05 9.37 15.10
N LEU A 67 -4.04 9.75 14.29
CA LEU A 67 -3.87 10.62 13.12
C LEU A 67 -3.10 11.91 13.44
N ARG A 68 -3.20 12.40 14.68
CA ARG A 68 -2.49 13.61 15.13
C ARG A 68 -0.99 13.40 15.29
N ASN A 69 -0.56 12.16 15.47
CA ASN A 69 0.83 11.76 15.65
C ASN A 69 1.46 11.26 14.34
N LEU A 70 0.66 11.15 13.27
CA LEU A 70 1.19 10.83 11.95
C LEU A 70 1.92 12.02 11.34
N ASN A 71 2.76 11.70 10.37
CA ASN A 71 3.57 12.68 9.66
C ASN A 71 2.70 13.83 9.12
N ARG A 72 2.97 15.06 9.56
CA ARG A 72 2.23 16.26 9.15
C ARG A 72 2.27 16.56 7.64
N TYR A 73 3.20 15.95 6.91
CA TYR A 73 3.30 16.05 5.45
C TYR A 73 2.50 14.99 4.70
N CYS A 74 1.90 14.04 5.43
CA CYS A 74 0.98 13.05 4.89
C CYS A 74 -0.46 13.48 5.17
N THR A 75 -1.28 13.56 4.12
CA THR A 75 -2.73 13.77 4.27
C THR A 75 -3.39 12.42 4.54
N VAL A 76 -4.07 12.28 5.69
CA VAL A 76 -4.81 11.05 5.98
C VAL A 76 -6.30 11.30 5.92
N LYS A 77 -6.99 10.53 5.08
CA LYS A 77 -8.45 10.52 4.93
C LYS A 77 -8.99 9.19 5.41
N VAL A 78 -9.90 9.25 6.37
CA VAL A 78 -10.65 8.07 6.82
C VAL A 78 -12.02 8.11 6.17
N VAL A 79 -12.33 7.08 5.38
CA VAL A 79 -13.63 6.89 4.74
C VAL A 79 -14.42 5.89 5.58
N ASP A 80 -15.64 6.27 5.96
CA ASP A 80 -16.50 5.43 6.82
C ASP A 80 -16.77 4.07 6.16
N ALA A 81 -16.76 3.01 6.96
CA ALA A 81 -17.00 1.62 6.56
C ALA A 81 -18.41 1.39 5.99
N SER A 82 -19.34 2.33 6.20
CA SER A 82 -20.66 2.33 5.56
C SER A 82 -20.63 2.76 4.08
N SER A 83 -19.51 3.34 3.64
CA SER A 83 -19.33 3.84 2.27
C SER A 83 -18.98 2.70 1.34
N SER A 84 -19.62 2.63 0.17
CA SER A 84 -19.27 1.64 -0.86
C SER A 84 -17.83 1.82 -1.35
N VAL A 85 -17.21 0.75 -1.86
CA VAL A 85 -15.90 0.75 -2.53
C VAL A 85 -15.82 1.82 -3.60
N SER A 86 -16.95 2.08 -4.28
CA SER A 86 -17.09 3.15 -5.26
C SER A 86 -16.74 4.53 -4.67
N THR A 87 -17.07 4.81 -3.41
CA THR A 87 -16.75 6.09 -2.76
C THR A 87 -15.24 6.23 -2.54
N VAL A 88 -14.59 5.17 -2.09
CA VAL A 88 -13.14 5.13 -1.89
C VAL A 88 -12.42 5.28 -3.23
N LEU A 89 -12.90 4.61 -4.27
CA LEU A 89 -12.36 4.71 -5.62
C LEU A 89 -12.58 6.09 -6.23
N ILE A 90 -13.76 6.69 -6.06
CA ILE A 90 -14.05 8.06 -6.50
C ILE A 90 -13.09 9.04 -5.81
N GLU A 91 -12.84 8.87 -4.51
CA GLU A 91 -11.90 9.70 -3.78
C GLU A 91 -10.47 9.53 -4.30
N ALA A 92 -10.02 8.29 -4.48
CA ALA A 92 -8.69 7.98 -4.99
C ALA A 92 -8.48 8.51 -6.43
N VAL A 93 -9.53 8.44 -7.27
CA VAL A 93 -9.53 8.96 -8.65
C VAL A 93 -9.32 10.48 -8.71
N LYS A 94 -9.65 11.25 -7.67
CA LYS A 94 -9.38 12.70 -7.63
C LYS A 94 -7.88 13.02 -7.70
N TYR A 95 -7.03 12.09 -7.28
CA TYR A 95 -5.58 12.26 -7.22
C TYR A 95 -4.85 11.78 -8.47
N ARG A 96 -5.50 11.01 -9.36
CA ARG A 96 -4.86 10.35 -10.51
C ARG A 96 -4.21 11.30 -11.53
N ALA A 97 -4.61 12.57 -11.53
CA ALA A 97 -4.08 13.58 -12.45
C ALA A 97 -2.65 14.02 -12.09
N THR A 98 -2.30 13.92 -10.81
CA THR A 98 -1.02 14.41 -10.25
C THR A 98 -0.21 13.31 -9.60
N ASP A 99 -0.87 12.26 -9.11
CA ASP A 99 -0.29 11.26 -8.23
C ASP A 99 -0.54 9.84 -8.72
N THR A 100 0.37 8.96 -8.34
CA THR A 100 0.22 7.52 -8.58
C THR A 100 -0.63 6.91 -7.47
N VAL A 101 -1.68 6.18 -7.85
CA VAL A 101 -2.65 5.60 -6.89
C VAL A 101 -2.44 4.10 -6.76
N TYR A 102 -2.20 3.64 -5.52
CA TYR A 102 -2.08 2.24 -5.13
C TYR A 102 -3.26 1.85 -4.26
N LEU A 103 -3.87 0.69 -4.51
CA LEU A 103 -4.86 0.13 -3.60
C LEU A 103 -4.32 -1.13 -2.95
N LEU A 104 -4.28 -1.15 -1.63
CA LEU A 104 -3.89 -2.28 -0.81
C LEU A 104 -5.14 -2.84 -0.15
N LEU A 105 -5.66 -3.91 -0.74
CA LEU A 105 -6.96 -4.49 -0.41
C LEU A 105 -6.77 -5.94 0.04
N ALA A 106 -7.57 -6.37 1.01
CA ALA A 106 -7.48 -7.69 1.61
C ALA A 106 -8.79 -8.47 1.56
N SER A 107 -9.93 -7.79 1.42
CA SER A 107 -11.22 -8.45 1.38
C SER A 107 -11.62 -8.87 -0.03
N SER A 108 -12.13 -10.10 -0.15
CA SER A 108 -12.54 -10.67 -1.43
C SER A 108 -13.77 -9.98 -2.03
N SER A 109 -14.67 -9.44 -1.19
CA SER A 109 -15.82 -8.64 -1.65
C SER A 109 -15.38 -7.36 -2.37
N LEU A 110 -14.34 -6.71 -1.87
CA LEU A 110 -13.81 -5.48 -2.47
C LEU A 110 -13.12 -5.72 -3.81
N TYR A 111 -12.60 -6.93 -4.03
CA TYR A 111 -12.05 -7.33 -5.33
C TYR A 111 -13.12 -7.28 -6.41
N ASP A 112 -14.30 -7.87 -6.15
CA ASP A 112 -15.41 -7.90 -7.10
C ASP A 112 -15.93 -6.47 -7.37
N ASP A 113 -16.17 -5.70 -6.32
CA ASP A 113 -16.64 -4.30 -6.40
C ASP A 113 -15.64 -3.40 -7.15
N LEU A 114 -14.34 -3.58 -6.93
CA LEU A 114 -13.31 -2.83 -7.62
C LEU A 114 -13.22 -3.22 -9.08
N HIS A 115 -13.30 -4.51 -9.41
CA HIS A 115 -13.28 -4.97 -10.78
C HIS A 115 -14.49 -4.42 -11.57
N GLU A 116 -15.67 -4.40 -10.96
CA GLU A 116 -16.86 -3.77 -11.54
C GLU A 116 -16.67 -2.26 -11.71
N CYS A 117 -16.19 -1.56 -10.67
CA CYS A 117 -15.99 -0.11 -10.73
C CYS A 117 -14.91 0.30 -11.75
N VAL A 118 -13.79 -0.42 -11.83
CA VAL A 118 -12.73 -0.20 -12.83
C VAL A 118 -13.26 -0.40 -14.24
N SER A 119 -14.10 -1.41 -14.47
CA SER A 119 -14.72 -1.64 -15.79
C SER A 119 -15.63 -0.47 -16.23
N SER A 120 -16.17 0.29 -15.28
CA SER A 120 -16.99 1.49 -15.53
C SER A 120 -16.16 2.78 -15.71
N LEU A 121 -14.91 2.79 -15.26
CA LEU A 121 -14.00 3.93 -15.37
C LEU A 121 -13.34 3.93 -16.76
N GLY A 122 -13.77 4.86 -17.63
CA GLY A 122 -13.28 4.96 -19.02
C GLY A 122 -11.75 5.15 -19.15
N THR A 123 -11.23 4.82 -20.33
CA THR A 123 -9.80 4.60 -20.67
C THR A 123 -8.91 5.85 -20.76
N ALA A 124 -9.39 7.03 -20.40
CA ALA A 124 -8.71 8.29 -20.70
C ALA A 124 -7.55 8.66 -19.77
N HIS A 125 -7.38 7.98 -18.62
CA HIS A 125 -6.38 8.35 -17.60
C HIS A 125 -5.67 7.13 -16.99
N SER A 126 -4.52 7.38 -16.35
CA SER A 126 -3.78 6.39 -15.56
C SER A 126 -4.71 5.72 -14.55
N TYR A 127 -4.83 4.40 -14.67
CA TYR A 127 -5.67 3.59 -13.80
C TYR A 127 -5.03 3.42 -12.42
N PRO A 128 -5.81 3.53 -11.33
CA PRO A 128 -5.36 3.08 -10.02
C PRO A 128 -4.90 1.62 -10.11
N GLN A 129 -3.75 1.30 -9.51
CA GLN A 129 -3.26 -0.08 -9.52
C GLN A 129 -3.69 -0.82 -8.26
N PRO A 130 -4.56 -1.84 -8.38
CA PRO A 130 -4.90 -2.66 -7.25
C PRO A 130 -3.80 -3.69 -6.98
N TYR A 131 -3.38 -3.73 -5.73
CA TYR A 131 -2.51 -4.74 -5.15
C TYR A 131 -3.29 -5.42 -4.03
N PHE A 132 -3.69 -6.65 -4.29
CA PHE A 132 -4.39 -7.49 -3.35
C PHE A 132 -3.39 -8.23 -2.46
N LEU A 133 -3.57 -8.10 -1.15
CA LEU A 133 -2.79 -8.77 -0.13
C LEU A 133 -3.57 -10.01 0.31
N SER A 134 -2.98 -11.19 0.13
CA SER A 134 -3.58 -12.47 0.49
C SER A 134 -2.57 -13.32 1.26
N PHE A 135 -2.96 -13.90 2.38
CA PHE A 135 -2.16 -14.91 3.05
C PHE A 135 -2.44 -16.27 2.42
N THR A 136 -1.41 -17.07 2.17
CA THR A 136 -1.61 -18.41 1.63
C THR A 136 -2.09 -19.35 2.74
N GLN A 137 -3.21 -20.04 2.55
CA GLN A 137 -3.73 -21.02 3.51
C GLN A 137 -2.71 -22.13 3.83
N GLU A 138 -1.84 -22.47 2.88
CA GLU A 138 -0.85 -23.55 3.00
C GLU A 138 0.34 -23.18 3.90
N ASP A 139 0.60 -21.89 4.12
CA ASP A 139 1.68 -21.41 5.01
C ASP A 139 1.32 -20.04 5.61
N PRO A 140 1.02 -19.97 6.93
CA PRO A 140 0.69 -18.73 7.64
C PRO A 140 1.84 -17.73 7.68
N SER A 141 3.04 -18.17 7.30
CA SER A 141 4.25 -17.36 7.21
C SER A 141 4.54 -16.84 5.80
N MET A 142 3.56 -16.93 4.89
CA MET A 142 3.64 -16.42 3.53
C MET A 142 2.51 -15.42 3.23
N LEU A 143 2.90 -14.18 2.90
CA LEU A 143 2.01 -13.13 2.41
C LEU A 143 2.23 -12.96 0.90
N GLN A 144 1.20 -13.25 0.12
CA GLN A 144 1.19 -13.03 -1.31
C GLN A 144 0.61 -11.63 -1.60
N VAL A 145 1.32 -10.88 -2.44
CA VAL A 145 0.82 -9.65 -3.05
C VAL A 145 0.57 -9.93 -4.52
N SER A 146 -0.62 -9.66 -5.02
CA SER A 146 -1.01 -9.98 -6.40
C SER A 146 -1.97 -8.93 -6.94
N ILE A 147 -1.93 -8.69 -8.25
CA ILE A 147 -2.87 -7.78 -8.92
C ILE A 147 -4.06 -8.51 -9.57
N ASP A 148 -3.97 -9.84 -9.68
CA ASP A 148 -4.79 -10.70 -10.52
C ASP A 148 -5.48 -11.84 -9.75
N LYS A 149 -5.12 -12.04 -8.49
CA LYS A 149 -5.73 -13.05 -7.62
C LYS A 149 -6.64 -12.38 -6.61
N LYS A 150 -7.85 -12.91 -6.54
CA LYS A 150 -8.82 -12.57 -5.52
C LYS A 150 -8.26 -12.97 -4.14
N PRO A 151 -8.31 -12.09 -3.13
CA PRO A 151 -7.94 -12.43 -1.76
C PRO A 151 -8.77 -13.60 -1.25
N ASP A 152 -8.15 -14.46 -0.46
CA ASP A 152 -8.87 -15.46 0.32
C ASP A 152 -9.25 -14.86 1.68
N ASP A 153 -10.54 -14.75 1.95
CA ASP A 153 -11.05 -14.19 3.21
C ASP A 153 -10.87 -15.14 4.40
N SER A 154 -10.41 -16.37 4.16
CA SER A 154 -10.30 -17.42 5.16
C SER A 154 -9.29 -17.16 6.27
N TYR A 155 -8.43 -16.14 6.14
CA TYR A 155 -7.26 -15.99 7.00
C TYR A 155 -7.16 -14.61 7.67
N THR A 156 -6.95 -14.62 8.99
CA THR A 156 -6.68 -13.41 9.80
C THR A 156 -5.38 -13.57 10.57
N LEU A 157 -4.36 -12.77 10.25
CA LEU A 157 -3.04 -12.83 10.90
C LEU A 157 -3.07 -12.62 12.42
N SER A 158 -4.06 -11.87 12.92
CA SER A 158 -4.20 -11.57 14.35
C SER A 158 -4.31 -12.80 15.24
N GLU A 159 -4.70 -13.95 14.67
CA GLU A 159 -4.85 -15.20 15.40
C GLU A 159 -3.54 -15.98 15.53
N TYR A 160 -2.51 -15.64 14.75
CA TYR A 160 -1.30 -16.46 14.58
C TYR A 160 0.01 -15.69 14.64
N CYS A 161 -0.04 -14.36 14.74
CA CYS A 161 1.11 -13.48 14.60
C CYS A 161 1.16 -12.47 15.75
N GLU A 162 2.33 -12.29 16.34
CA GLU A 162 2.55 -11.29 17.39
C GLU A 162 2.62 -9.87 16.78
N ILE A 163 2.38 -8.85 17.60
CA ILE A 163 2.38 -7.44 17.14
C ILE A 163 3.73 -7.06 16.53
N GLU A 164 4.85 -7.55 17.08
CA GLU A 164 6.20 -7.27 16.57
C GLU A 164 6.39 -7.80 15.14
N ASP A 165 5.89 -9.01 14.88
CA ASP A 165 5.92 -9.60 13.55
C ASP A 165 5.02 -8.82 12.57
N MET A 166 3.88 -8.29 13.02
CA MET A 166 3.00 -7.43 12.21
C MET A 166 3.65 -6.09 11.87
N CYS A 167 4.31 -5.43 12.83
CA CYS A 167 5.08 -4.21 12.58
C CYS A 167 6.18 -4.45 11.54
N PHE A 168 6.91 -5.57 11.67
CA PHE A 168 7.95 -5.93 10.72
C PHE A 168 7.37 -6.21 9.31
N LEU A 169 6.24 -6.91 9.23
CA LEU A 169 5.52 -7.16 7.99
C LEU A 169 5.04 -5.86 7.32
N ALA A 170 4.51 -4.92 8.10
CA ALA A 170 4.11 -3.60 7.62
C ALA A 170 5.31 -2.84 7.01
N ASP A 171 6.47 -2.88 7.66
CA ASP A 171 7.70 -2.30 7.13
C ASP A 171 8.09 -2.95 5.80
N MET A 172 8.11 -4.29 5.73
CA MET A 172 8.42 -5.03 4.50
C MET A 172 7.47 -4.72 3.35
N LEU A 173 6.17 -4.56 3.63
CA LEU A 173 5.18 -4.11 2.65
C LEU A 173 5.43 -2.67 2.21
N GLY A 174 5.82 -1.78 3.13
CA GLY A 174 6.28 -0.44 2.80
C GLY A 174 7.48 -0.43 1.84
N TYR A 175 8.48 -1.29 2.09
CA TYR A 175 9.62 -1.48 1.17
C TYR A 175 9.19 -2.03 -0.19
N PHE A 176 8.24 -2.96 -0.22
CA PHE A 176 7.70 -3.48 -1.47
C PHE A 176 7.04 -2.39 -2.31
N LEU A 177 6.23 -1.52 -1.70
CA LEU A 177 5.64 -0.36 -2.38
C LEU A 177 6.69 0.59 -2.94
N ILE A 178 7.78 0.84 -2.20
CA ILE A 178 8.91 1.64 -2.70
C ILE A 178 9.53 1.01 -3.94
N ASN A 179 9.72 -0.32 -3.96
CA ASN A 179 10.30 -1.00 -5.12
C ASN A 179 9.38 -0.95 -6.34
N ILE A 180 8.06 -1.07 -6.15
CA ILE A 180 7.08 -0.85 -7.23
C ILE A 180 7.21 0.57 -7.80
N LEU A 181 7.27 1.57 -6.93
CA LEU A 181 7.41 2.97 -7.32
C LEU A 181 8.65 3.21 -8.18
N ARG A 182 9.79 2.65 -7.75
CA ARG A 182 11.05 2.78 -8.47
C ARG A 182 11.02 2.07 -9.82
N SER A 183 10.53 0.82 -9.86
CA SER A 183 10.40 0.06 -11.11
C SER A 183 9.54 0.79 -12.15
N ARG A 184 8.48 1.47 -11.73
CA ARG A 184 7.64 2.28 -12.62
C ARG A 184 8.35 3.52 -13.14
N ALA A 185 9.03 4.25 -12.27
CA ALA A 185 9.79 5.43 -12.69
C ALA A 185 10.88 5.07 -13.71
N ASP A 186 11.49 3.89 -13.59
CA ASP A 186 12.47 3.38 -14.55
C ASP A 186 11.81 2.99 -15.89
N ILE A 187 10.61 2.37 -15.88
CA ILE A 187 9.84 2.02 -17.09
C ILE A 187 9.28 3.25 -17.81
N ASP A 188 8.90 4.31 -17.09
CA ASP A 188 8.44 5.56 -17.72
C ASP A 188 9.62 6.32 -18.37
N ALA A 189 10.84 6.15 -17.85
CA ALA A 189 12.06 6.75 -18.37
C ALA A 189 12.64 6.00 -19.59
N GLU A 190 12.49 4.67 -19.62
CA GLU A 190 12.95 3.82 -20.72
C GLU A 190 11.72 3.22 -21.41
N HIS A 191 11.41 3.61 -22.67
CA HIS A 191 10.29 3.07 -23.48
C HIS A 191 10.44 1.56 -23.84
N THR A 192 10.80 0.73 -22.88
CA THR A 192 11.05 -0.70 -22.99
C THR A 192 9.96 -1.43 -22.22
N GLN A 193 9.17 -2.19 -22.98
CA GLN A 193 8.24 -3.18 -22.47
C GLN A 193 9.03 -4.30 -21.77
N GLN A 194 9.25 -4.24 -20.45
CA GLN A 194 9.51 -5.46 -19.69
C GLN A 194 9.23 -5.37 -18.18
N SER A 195 8.36 -6.32 -17.79
CA SER A 195 7.95 -6.81 -16.46
C SER A 195 7.60 -5.80 -15.37
N SER A 196 6.32 -5.45 -15.31
CA SER A 196 5.68 -5.09 -14.04
C SER A 196 5.77 -6.25 -13.05
N LEU A 197 6.24 -5.99 -11.83
CA LEU A 197 6.08 -6.89 -10.69
C LEU A 197 4.56 -7.08 -10.45
N HIS A 198 3.99 -8.12 -11.06
CA HIS A 198 2.56 -8.44 -10.99
C HIS A 198 2.18 -9.16 -9.70
N SER A 199 3.13 -9.90 -9.12
CA SER A 199 2.94 -10.55 -7.84
C SER A 199 4.28 -10.79 -7.13
N CYS A 200 4.24 -10.88 -5.82
CA CYS A 200 5.37 -11.34 -5.01
C CYS A 200 4.85 -12.15 -3.83
N THR A 201 5.71 -12.99 -3.27
CA THR A 201 5.45 -13.66 -2.00
C THR A 201 6.48 -13.21 -0.99
N LEU A 202 6.02 -12.70 0.14
CA LEU A 202 6.82 -12.43 1.33
C LEU A 202 6.77 -13.68 2.20
N ARG A 203 7.90 -14.36 2.38
CA ARG A 203 7.99 -15.58 3.19
C ARG A 203 8.87 -15.35 4.42
N ARG A 204 8.42 -15.81 5.58
CA ARG A 204 9.26 -15.91 6.78
C ARG A 204 10.25 -17.06 6.63
N ASP A 205 11.54 -16.76 6.66
CA ASP A 205 12.64 -17.73 6.70
C ASP A 205 13.42 -17.54 8.01
N GLY A 206 12.98 -18.24 9.06
CA GLY A 206 13.49 -18.05 10.43
C GLY A 206 13.02 -16.72 11.04
N LEU A 207 13.98 -15.85 11.38
CA LEU A 207 13.73 -14.52 11.97
C LEU A 207 13.50 -13.41 10.93
N PHE A 208 13.66 -13.71 9.63
CA PHE A 208 13.64 -12.70 8.57
C PHE A 208 12.54 -13.00 7.55
N TRP A 209 11.90 -11.96 7.01
CA TRP A 209 11.04 -12.12 5.84
C TRP A 209 11.81 -11.85 4.55
N LYS A 210 11.62 -12.69 3.55
CA LYS A 210 12.25 -12.62 2.23
C LYS A 210 11.19 -12.39 1.16
N ILE A 211 11.50 -11.51 0.21
CA ILE A 211 10.72 -11.37 -1.02
C ILE A 211 11.16 -12.47 -1.98
N THR A 212 10.24 -13.35 -2.36
CA THR A 212 10.42 -14.30 -3.45
C THR A 212 9.53 -13.88 -4.62
N ASN A 213 10.12 -13.72 -5.79
CA ASN A 213 9.35 -13.46 -7.01
C ASN A 213 8.56 -14.73 -7.38
N GLY A 214 7.26 -14.55 -7.64
CA GLY A 214 6.38 -15.59 -8.16
C GLY A 214 6.46 -15.67 -9.68
#